data_AF-A0A9D4Q5Z5-F1
#
_entry.id   AF-A0A9D4Q5Z5-F1
#
_cell.length_a   1.000
_cell.length_b   1.000
_cell.length_c   1.000
_cell.angle_alpha   90.00
_cell.angle_beta   90.00
_cell.angle_gamma   90.00
#
_symmetry.space_group_name_H-M   'P 1'
#
loop_
_entity.id
_entity.type
_entity.pdbx_description
1 polymer ?
#
loop_
_entity_poly.entity_id
_entity_poly.type
_entity_poly.pdbx_seq_one_letter_code
_entity_poly.pdbx_strand_id
1 'polypeptide(L)'
;METSEKPAPQGGSEAKATTSQKATESSQATALTEPPSSYKNVLLLSLLAMGTILCVVAMVIVVAELNRDNDAGQGAGEKVVIRYVPSPSKLGNYSQWAAATDAKVCAGASRWMYEQGGNAIDAAVATLLCHTLALPESNGIGGGFVATIYWA
;
A
#
# COMPACT_ATOMS: atom_id res chain seq x y z
N MET A 1 -65.95 -40.45 -3.47
CA MET A 1 -64.52 -40.55 -3.83
C MET A 1 -63.76 -40.53 -2.50
N GLU A 2 -63.90 -41.58 -1.68
CA GLU A 2 -63.01 -42.77 -1.68
C GLU A 2 -61.56 -42.37 -1.43
N THR A 3 -61.10 -42.39 -0.17
CA THR A 3 -60.61 -43.50 0.72
C THR A 3 -59.07 -43.49 0.73
N SER A 4 -58.43 -43.31 1.91
CA SER A 4 -57.90 -44.36 2.82
C SER A 4 -56.89 -45.28 2.11
N GLU A 5 -55.71 -45.63 2.62
CA GLU A 5 -55.24 -45.76 3.99
C GLU A 5 -53.71 -46.06 3.99
N LYS A 6 -53.11 -45.97 5.18
CA LYS A 6 -51.75 -46.39 5.58
C LYS A 6 -51.57 -47.92 5.49
N PRO A 7 -50.35 -48.50 5.66
CA PRO A 7 -49.85 -48.79 7.02
C PRO A 7 -48.31 -48.76 7.21
N ALA A 8 -47.91 -48.68 8.49
CA ALA A 8 -46.59 -49.07 9.03
C ALA A 8 -46.63 -50.57 9.44
N PRO A 9 -45.54 -51.30 9.80
CA PRO A 9 -44.91 -51.16 11.15
C PRO A 9 -43.39 -51.51 11.19
N GLN A 10 -42.61 -50.86 12.06
CA GLN A 10 -42.07 -51.30 13.37
C GLN A 10 -40.91 -52.32 13.40
N GLY A 11 -39.90 -51.94 14.19
CA GLY A 11 -38.79 -52.74 14.73
C GLY A 11 -37.62 -51.80 15.00
N GLY A 12 -37.25 -51.38 16.21
CA GLY A 12 -37.53 -51.90 17.56
C GLY A 12 -36.27 -52.51 18.15
N SER A 13 -35.44 -51.71 18.83
CA SER A 13 -34.57 -52.04 19.98
C SER A 13 -33.85 -50.73 20.40
N GLU A 14 -34.20 -50.10 21.52
CA GLU A 14 -33.53 -50.20 22.83
C GLU A 14 -32.02 -49.87 22.72
N ALA A 15 -31.37 -48.99 23.48
CA ALA A 15 -31.52 -48.55 24.87
C ALA A 15 -30.66 -47.25 25.03
N LYS A 16 -31.11 -46.22 25.76
CA LYS A 16 -30.78 -45.91 27.18
C LYS A 16 -29.62 -44.90 27.38
N ALA A 17 -29.86 -44.02 28.36
CA ALA A 17 -28.95 -43.09 29.07
C ALA A 17 -28.66 -41.76 28.35
N THR A 18 -29.36 -40.66 28.65
CA THR A 18 -29.21 -39.75 29.82
C THR A 18 -27.81 -39.10 29.91
N THR A 19 -27.84 -37.76 30.02
CA THR A 19 -26.94 -36.94 30.87
C THR A 19 -25.92 -36.04 30.16
N SER A 20 -26.17 -34.74 30.37
CA SER A 20 -25.23 -33.62 30.54
C SER A 20 -24.39 -33.09 29.38
N GLN A 21 -24.59 -31.79 29.21
CA GLN A 21 -23.66 -30.79 28.73
C GLN A 21 -22.24 -30.94 29.30
N LYS A 22 -21.28 -30.41 28.53
CA LYS A 22 -20.14 -29.56 28.93
C LYS A 22 -18.75 -30.17 28.71
N ALA A 23 -17.99 -29.37 27.95
CA ALA A 23 -16.54 -29.19 27.97
C ALA A 23 -15.68 -29.97 26.96
N THR A 24 -14.98 -29.16 26.17
CA THR A 24 -13.57 -29.30 25.81
C THR A 24 -13.26 -29.81 24.41
N GLU A 25 -12.61 -28.90 23.67
CA GLU A 25 -11.85 -29.06 22.45
C GLU A 25 -11.03 -30.35 22.34
N SER A 26 -10.63 -30.64 21.09
CA SER A 26 -9.67 -31.66 20.66
C SER A 26 -10.27 -33.03 20.35
N SER A 27 -10.72 -33.21 19.10
CA SER A 27 -10.21 -34.29 18.21
C SER A 27 -11.09 -34.47 16.97
N GLN A 28 -10.55 -34.15 15.80
CA GLN A 28 -10.63 -34.97 14.59
C GLN A 28 -9.72 -34.31 13.56
N ALA A 29 -8.79 -34.96 12.89
CA ALA A 29 -8.17 -36.25 13.03
C ALA A 29 -6.96 -36.13 12.11
N THR A 30 -5.83 -36.65 12.57
CA THR A 30 -4.64 -36.87 11.79
C THR A 30 -4.98 -37.81 10.62
N ALA A 31 -5.44 -37.25 9.51
CA ALA A 31 -5.40 -37.95 8.24
C ALA A 31 -4.01 -37.68 7.64
N LEU A 32 -3.21 -38.73 7.56
CA LEU A 32 -2.01 -38.82 6.74
C LEU A 32 -2.34 -38.32 5.33
N THR A 33 -2.14 -37.03 5.08
CA THR A 33 -2.03 -36.55 3.70
C THR A 33 -0.61 -36.94 3.30
N GLU A 34 -0.51 -38.05 2.57
CA GLU A 34 0.74 -38.49 1.95
C GLU A 34 1.43 -37.27 1.30
N PRO A 35 2.73 -37.02 1.53
CA PRO A 35 3.40 -35.89 0.91
C PRO A 35 3.38 -36.12 -0.60
N PRO A 36 2.71 -35.27 -1.41
CA PRO A 36 2.82 -35.41 -2.84
C PRO A 36 4.28 -35.18 -3.22
N SER A 37 4.79 -35.97 -4.16
CA SER A 37 6.13 -35.86 -4.77
C SER A 37 6.45 -34.45 -5.35
N SER A 38 5.46 -33.56 -5.33
CA SER A 38 5.48 -32.15 -5.71
C SER A 38 5.87 -31.19 -4.57
N TYR A 39 6.36 -31.68 -3.43
CA TYR A 39 6.85 -30.80 -2.35
C TYR A 39 8.04 -29.93 -2.78
N LYS A 40 8.83 -30.36 -3.78
CA LYS A 40 9.93 -29.56 -4.35
C LYS A 40 9.42 -28.27 -4.97
N ASN A 41 8.30 -28.32 -5.69
CA ASN A 41 7.71 -27.15 -6.35
C ASN A 41 6.99 -26.25 -5.35
N VAL A 42 6.30 -26.83 -4.36
CA VAL A 42 5.66 -26.08 -3.27
C VAL A 42 6.71 -25.39 -2.38
N LEU A 43 7.82 -26.07 -2.08
CA LEU A 43 8.96 -25.52 -1.36
C LEU A 43 9.68 -24.44 -2.18
N LEU A 44 9.84 -24.65 -3.49
CA LEU A 44 10.41 -23.63 -4.39
C LEU A 44 9.53 -22.38 -4.43
N LEU A 45 8.22 -22.52 -4.53
CA LEU A 45 7.27 -21.40 -4.57
C LEU A 45 7.24 -20.64 -3.23
N SER A 46 7.32 -21.31 -2.08
CA SER A 46 7.36 -20.64 -0.78
C SER A 46 8.69 -19.91 -0.55
N LEU A 47 9.81 -20.47 -1.01
CA LEU A 47 11.12 -19.80 -0.96
C LEU A 47 11.18 -18.58 -1.89
N LEU A 48 10.58 -18.66 -3.09
CA LEU A 48 10.47 -17.51 -4.00
C LEU A 48 9.58 -16.41 -3.39
N ALA A 49 8.43 -16.77 -2.81
CA ALA A 49 7.55 -15.81 -2.14
C ALA A 49 8.22 -15.16 -0.93
N MET A 50 8.93 -15.93 -0.09
CA MET A 50 9.71 -15.35 1.01
C MET A 50 10.85 -14.46 0.50
N GLY A 51 11.52 -14.87 -0.58
CA GLY A 51 12.57 -14.08 -1.22
C GLY A 51 12.05 -12.74 -1.76
N THR A 52 10.90 -12.74 -2.44
CA THR A 52 10.30 -11.50 -2.94
C THR A 52 9.81 -10.62 -1.80
N ILE A 53 9.18 -11.18 -0.77
CA ILE A 53 8.76 -10.43 0.41
C ILE A 53 9.96 -9.79 1.12
N LEU A 54 11.05 -10.55 1.33
CA LEU A 54 12.28 -10.04 1.94
C LEU A 54 12.92 -8.93 1.09
N CYS A 55 12.97 -9.11 -0.23
CA CYS A 55 13.47 -8.08 -1.15
C CYS A 55 12.63 -6.80 -1.09
N VAL A 56 11.29 -6.92 -1.06
CA VAL A 56 10.38 -5.77 -0.96
C VAL A 56 10.58 -5.05 0.39
N VAL A 57 10.67 -5.79 1.49
CA VAL A 57 10.92 -5.20 2.82
C VAL A 57 12.28 -4.50 2.86
N ALA A 58 13.33 -5.11 2.31
CA ALA A 58 14.65 -4.50 2.23
C ALA A 58 14.64 -3.22 1.38
N MET A 59 13.95 -3.23 0.22
CA MET A 59 13.78 -2.03 -0.61
C MET A 59 13.05 -0.92 0.13
N VAL A 60 12.00 -1.22 0.89
CA VAL A 60 11.26 -0.24 1.69
C VAL A 60 12.15 0.38 2.77
N ILE A 61 12.96 -0.43 3.46
CA ILE A 61 13.91 0.04 4.48
C ILE A 61 14.98 0.93 3.85
N VAL A 62 15.56 0.53 2.72
CA VAL A 62 16.56 1.34 2.00
C VAL A 62 15.97 2.68 1.56
N VAL A 63 14.76 2.68 1.02
CA VAL A 63 14.05 3.91 0.62
C VAL A 63 13.76 4.80 1.82
N ALA A 64 13.30 4.22 2.93
CA ALA A 64 13.07 4.97 4.16
C ALA A 64 14.36 5.63 4.64
N GLU A 65 15.49 4.94 4.56
CA GLU A 65 16.77 5.42 5.08
C GLU A 65 17.35 6.54 4.22
N LEU A 66 17.20 6.45 2.89
CA LEU A 66 17.54 7.56 1.98
C LEU A 66 16.63 8.78 2.18
N ASN A 67 15.42 8.58 2.67
CA ASN A 67 14.50 9.68 2.97
C ASN A 67 14.86 10.38 4.30
N ARG A 68 15.63 9.76 5.20
CA ARG A 68 16.00 10.33 6.52
C ARG A 68 16.94 11.54 6.44
N ASP A 69 17.69 11.70 5.36
CA ASP A 69 18.66 12.81 5.22
C ASP A 69 18.02 14.17 4.88
N ASN A 70 16.69 14.22 4.67
CA ASN A 70 16.00 15.43 4.21
C ASN A 70 15.45 16.34 5.34
N ASP A 71 15.53 15.90 6.60
CA ASP A 71 14.95 16.62 7.75
C ASP A 71 15.98 17.48 8.50
N ALA A 72 16.70 18.34 7.76
CA ALA A 72 17.39 19.49 8.35
C ALA A 72 16.59 20.77 8.07
N GLY A 73 15.69 21.11 9.00
CA GLY A 73 14.91 22.35 8.95
C GLY A 73 14.11 22.62 10.23
N GLN A 74 14.77 23.16 11.26
CA GLN A 74 14.18 23.85 12.42
C GLN A 74 13.23 24.98 11.95
N GLY A 75 12.17 25.40 12.64
CA GLY A 75 11.68 25.11 13.99
C GLY A 75 10.70 26.23 14.42
N ALA A 76 9.99 25.96 15.52
CA ALA A 76 9.28 26.86 16.43
C ALA A 76 8.11 27.70 15.89
N GLY A 77 6.89 27.27 16.21
CA GLY A 77 5.69 28.09 16.15
C GLY A 77 5.64 29.09 17.31
N GLU A 78 5.51 30.37 16.97
CA GLU A 78 5.14 31.45 17.88
C GLU A 78 3.72 31.92 17.53
N LYS A 79 2.82 32.03 18.53
CA LYS A 79 1.49 32.61 18.32
C LYS A 79 1.63 34.14 18.20
N VAL A 80 1.74 34.62 16.96
CA VAL A 80 1.86 36.04 16.62
C VAL A 80 0.56 36.53 15.95
N VAL A 81 0.07 37.71 16.36
CA VAL A 81 -0.96 38.45 15.61
C VAL A 81 -0.35 38.90 14.28
N ILE A 82 -0.72 38.26 13.17
CA ILE A 82 -0.01 38.37 11.89
C ILE A 82 -0.29 39.73 11.21
N ARG A 83 0.63 40.68 11.29
CA ARG A 83 0.94 41.50 10.11
C ARG A 83 1.69 40.60 9.14
N TYR A 84 1.20 40.44 7.91
CA TYR A 84 1.91 39.66 6.89
C TYR A 84 3.19 40.41 6.50
N VAL A 85 4.30 40.08 7.15
CA VAL A 85 5.63 40.44 6.69
C VAL A 85 6.11 39.25 5.85
N PRO A 86 6.37 39.42 4.54
CA PRO A 86 6.80 38.32 3.70
C PRO A 86 8.15 37.78 4.20
N SER A 87 8.26 36.46 4.28
CA SER A 87 9.54 35.80 4.58
C SER A 87 10.55 36.11 3.46
N PRO A 88 11.83 36.34 3.79
CA PRO A 88 12.85 36.56 2.78
C PRO A 88 13.05 35.31 1.92
N SER A 89 13.14 35.47 0.60
CA SER A 89 13.45 34.41 -0.36
C SER A 89 14.70 34.75 -1.19
N LYS A 90 15.45 33.74 -1.63
CA LYS A 90 16.63 33.93 -2.49
C LYS A 90 16.17 34.18 -3.92
N LEU A 91 16.59 35.30 -4.51
CA LEU A 91 16.41 35.54 -5.94
C LEU A 91 17.39 34.68 -6.74
N GLY A 92 16.88 33.92 -7.72
CA GLY A 92 17.67 33.04 -8.59
C GLY A 92 17.54 33.42 -10.06
N ASN A 93 18.51 33.01 -10.88
CA ASN A 93 18.42 33.10 -12.34
C ASN A 93 17.79 31.81 -12.89
N TYR A 94 16.64 31.94 -13.55
CA TYR A 94 15.87 30.83 -14.11
C TYR A 94 15.64 30.98 -15.62
N SER A 95 16.59 31.61 -16.33
CA SER A 95 16.52 31.84 -17.79
C SER A 95 16.45 30.56 -18.63
N GLN A 96 16.86 29.42 -18.09
CA GLN A 96 16.80 28.13 -18.79
C GLN A 96 15.58 27.29 -18.42
N TRP A 97 15.32 27.17 -17.12
CA TRP A 97 14.17 26.44 -16.59
C TRP A 97 13.90 26.85 -15.14
N ALA A 98 12.66 26.63 -14.70
CA ALA A 98 12.24 26.76 -13.31
C ALA A 98 11.19 25.70 -13.02
N ALA A 99 11.18 25.18 -11.80
CA ALA A 99 10.07 24.41 -11.25
C ALA A 99 9.78 24.90 -9.83
N ALA A 100 8.51 25.00 -9.47
CA ALA A 100 8.05 25.31 -8.13
C ALA A 100 7.10 24.21 -7.67
N THR A 101 7.29 23.72 -6.45
CA THR A 101 6.55 22.58 -5.89
C THR A 101 6.26 22.82 -4.42
N ASP A 102 5.14 22.30 -3.94
CA ASP A 102 4.73 22.45 -2.53
C ASP A 102 5.46 21.44 -1.62
N ALA A 103 6.03 20.39 -2.20
CA ALA A 103 6.90 19.43 -1.54
C ALA A 103 8.37 19.66 -1.91
N LYS A 104 9.22 19.95 -0.92
CA LYS A 104 10.68 20.15 -1.09
C LYS A 104 11.35 18.97 -1.79
N VAL A 105 10.97 17.75 -1.43
CA VAL A 105 11.53 16.51 -2.01
C VAL A 105 11.21 16.38 -3.51
N CYS A 106 10.07 16.92 -3.96
CA CYS A 106 9.64 16.81 -5.36
C CYS A 106 10.29 17.83 -6.30
N ALA A 107 10.93 18.87 -5.78
CA ALA A 107 11.77 19.76 -6.59
C ALA A 107 12.97 19.03 -7.18
N GLY A 108 13.47 17.99 -6.50
CA GLY A 108 14.55 17.13 -7.01
C GLY A 108 14.11 16.30 -8.22
N ALA A 109 12.85 15.84 -8.24
CA ALA A 109 12.32 15.01 -9.32
C ALA A 109 12.19 15.77 -10.66
N SER A 110 11.69 17.00 -10.63
CA SER A 110 11.65 17.87 -11.82
C SER A 110 13.05 18.18 -12.33
N ARG A 111 13.97 18.52 -11.42
CA ARG A 111 15.38 18.76 -11.75
C ARG A 111 16.01 17.55 -12.42
N TRP A 112 15.87 16.38 -11.82
CA TRP A 112 16.43 15.14 -12.34
C TRP A 112 15.91 14.86 -13.75
N MET A 113 14.61 14.99 -13.98
CA MET A 113 14.02 14.76 -15.30
C MET A 113 14.53 15.75 -16.36
N TYR A 114 14.67 17.02 -16.01
CA TYR A 114 15.26 18.01 -16.91
C TYR A 114 16.74 17.71 -17.22
N GLU A 115 17.51 17.28 -16.22
CA GLU A 115 18.92 16.87 -16.40
C GLU A 115 19.06 15.62 -17.29
N GLN A 116 18.01 14.79 -17.41
CA GLN A 116 17.94 13.69 -18.39
C GLN A 116 17.60 14.16 -19.82
N GLY A 117 17.47 15.46 -20.06
CA GLY A 117 17.08 16.03 -21.36
C GLY A 117 15.56 16.08 -21.58
N GLY A 118 14.77 15.91 -20.51
CA GLY A 118 13.32 16.08 -20.56
C GLY A 118 12.91 17.55 -20.73
N ASN A 119 11.73 17.78 -21.30
CA ASN A 119 11.14 19.10 -21.43
C ASN A 119 10.35 19.49 -20.16
N ALA A 120 9.72 20.68 -20.17
CA ALA A 120 8.93 21.16 -19.03
C ALA A 120 7.74 20.24 -18.68
N ILE A 121 7.16 19.56 -19.66
CA ILE A 121 6.07 18.59 -19.47
C ILE A 121 6.60 17.33 -18.78
N ASP A 122 7.77 16.82 -19.20
CA ASP A 122 8.39 15.65 -18.57
C ASP A 122 8.72 15.93 -17.10
N ALA A 123 9.31 17.10 -16.83
CA ALA A 123 9.60 17.55 -15.46
C ALA A 123 8.32 17.71 -14.61
N ALA A 124 7.21 18.17 -15.21
CA ALA A 124 5.92 18.24 -14.54
C ALA A 124 5.34 16.85 -14.22
N VAL A 125 5.45 15.88 -15.13
CA VAL A 125 5.01 14.49 -14.89
C VAL A 125 5.83 13.84 -13.78
N ALA A 126 7.15 13.99 -13.80
CA ALA A 126 8.01 13.49 -12.72
C ALA A 126 7.62 14.09 -11.35
N THR A 127 7.29 15.38 -11.35
CA THR A 127 6.81 16.09 -10.15
C THR A 127 5.47 15.57 -9.67
N LEU A 128 4.50 15.36 -10.56
CA LEU A 128 3.18 14.83 -10.21
C LEU A 128 3.28 13.43 -9.62
N LEU A 129 4.11 12.56 -10.20
CA LEU A 129 4.37 11.23 -9.64
C LEU A 129 4.97 11.33 -8.23
N CYS A 130 5.92 12.24 -8.01
CA CYS A 130 6.46 12.47 -6.67
C CYS A 130 5.39 12.98 -5.69
N HIS A 131 4.48 13.87 -6.12
CA HIS A 131 3.39 14.37 -5.27
C HIS A 131 2.45 13.26 -4.82
N THR A 132 2.22 12.21 -5.63
CA THR A 132 1.38 11.07 -5.20
C THR A 132 1.94 10.35 -3.97
N LEU A 133 3.25 10.42 -3.73
CA LEU A 133 3.93 9.80 -2.59
C LEU A 133 4.18 10.80 -1.46
N ALA A 134 4.56 12.03 -1.80
CA ALA A 134 4.92 13.06 -0.84
C ALA A 134 3.69 13.79 -0.24
N LEU A 135 2.61 13.92 -1.02
CA LEU A 135 1.39 14.66 -0.67
C LEU A 135 0.13 13.85 -1.03
N PRO A 136 -0.03 12.62 -0.48
CA PRO A 136 -1.12 11.71 -0.85
C PRO A 136 -2.52 12.21 -0.45
N GLU A 137 -2.61 13.18 0.47
CA GLU A 137 -3.88 13.76 0.92
C GLU A 137 -4.55 14.66 -0.12
N SER A 138 -3.78 15.17 -1.08
CA SER A 138 -4.22 16.14 -2.08
C SER A 138 -3.89 15.74 -3.52
N ASN A 139 -3.02 14.75 -3.69
CA ASN A 139 -2.62 14.22 -4.98
C ASN A 139 -2.80 12.70 -5.00
N GLY A 140 -3.18 12.15 -6.15
CA GLY A 140 -3.36 10.70 -6.29
C GLY A 140 -3.52 10.26 -7.73
N ILE A 141 -3.17 9.00 -8.00
CA ILE A 141 -3.21 8.42 -9.34
C ILE A 141 -4.64 8.20 -9.87
N GLY A 142 -5.61 8.04 -8.97
CA GLY A 142 -7.03 7.82 -9.31
C GLY A 142 -7.87 9.10 -9.37
N GLY A 143 -7.25 10.28 -9.28
CA GLY A 143 -7.93 11.56 -9.33
C GLY A 143 -8.06 12.12 -10.76
N GLY A 144 -7.98 13.45 -10.87
CA GLY A 144 -7.90 14.18 -12.14
C GLY A 144 -6.92 15.33 -12.02
N PHE A 145 -6.34 15.75 -13.15
CA PHE A 145 -5.47 16.93 -13.21
C PHE A 145 -5.85 17.80 -14.40
N VAL A 146 -5.53 19.09 -14.31
CA VAL A 146 -5.63 20.05 -15.42
C VAL A 146 -4.26 20.66 -15.62
N ALA A 147 -3.79 20.69 -16.86
CA ALA A 147 -2.52 21.34 -17.21
C ALA A 147 -2.76 22.40 -18.29
N THR A 148 -2.14 23.56 -18.10
CA THR A 148 -2.05 24.60 -19.12
C THR A 148 -0.63 24.58 -19.67
N ILE A 149 -0.49 24.23 -20.94
CA ILE A 149 0.80 24.10 -21.61
C ILE A 149 0.90 25.21 -22.65
N TYR A 150 1.99 25.98 -22.57
CA TYR A 150 2.36 26.92 -23.60
C TYR A 150 3.55 26.36 -24.37
N TRP A 151 3.41 26.30 -25.69
CA TRP A 151 4.49 25.93 -26.60
C TRP A 151 5.08 27.22 -27.16
N ALA A 152 6.40 27.35 -27.07
CA ALA A 152 7.15 28.44 -27.68
C ALA A 152 7.68 28.03 -29.07
#